data_AF-A0AAV2QKG2-F1
#
_entry.id   AF-A0AAV2QKG2-F1
#
_cell.length_a   1.000
_cell.length_b   1.000
_cell.length_c   1.000
_cell.angle_alpha   90.00
_cell.angle_beta   90.00
_cell.angle_gamma   90.00
#
_symmetry.space_group_name_H-M   'P 1'
#
loop_
_entity.id
_entity.type
_entity.pdbx_description
1 polymer ?
#
loop_
_entity_poly.entity_id
_entity_poly.type
_entity_poly.pdbx_seq_one_letter_code
_entity_poly.pdbx_strand_id
1 'polypeptide(L)'
;LIQHQRTHTGDKPYHCSVCDKSFTWKLSLVKHQRIHTGEKLHQCKDCGKSFTEKDNLIQHQRTHTGDKPYHCSECDKSFRWRRSLVNHQRLHTGEKLHQCKDCGKSFTEKDNLIHHQRTHTG
;
A
#
# COMPACT_ATOMS: atom_id res chain seq x y z
N LEU A 1 -17.01 1.19 22.76
CA LEU A 1 -16.57 2.59 22.95
C LEU A 1 -15.06 2.71 23.18
N ILE A 2 -14.48 2.10 24.21
CA ILE A 2 -13.04 2.23 24.56
C ILE A 2 -12.10 1.70 23.46
N GLN A 3 -12.39 0.53 22.87
CA GLN A 3 -11.54 -0.04 21.81
C GLN A 3 -11.50 0.81 20.54
N HIS A 4 -12.60 1.48 20.20
CA HIS A 4 -12.65 2.41 19.07
C HIS A 4 -11.90 3.71 19.40
N GLN A 5 -12.01 4.23 20.62
CA GLN A 5 -11.28 5.44 21.02
C GLN A 5 -9.77 5.34 20.82
N ARG A 6 -9.19 4.13 20.94
CA ARG A 6 -7.77 3.90 20.67
C ARG A 6 -7.33 4.29 19.24
N THR A 7 -8.24 4.28 18.27
CA THR A 7 -7.89 4.73 16.90
C THR A 7 -7.74 6.24 16.79
N HIS A 8 -8.36 7.00 17.69
CA HIS A 8 -8.25 8.46 17.75
C HIS A 8 -7.07 8.91 18.61
N THR A 9 -6.83 8.24 19.73
CA THR A 9 -5.74 8.61 20.65
C THR A 9 -4.37 8.10 20.20
N GLY A 10 -4.33 7.16 19.25
CA GLY A 10 -3.08 6.52 18.83
C GLY A 10 -2.53 5.53 19.87
N ASP A 11 -3.32 5.16 20.88
CA ASP A 11 -2.94 4.18 21.89
C ASP A 11 -2.61 2.81 21.24
N LYS A 12 -1.41 2.32 21.51
CA LYS A 12 -0.80 1.13 20.91
C LYS A 12 -0.16 0.27 22.01
N PRO A 13 -0.96 -0.40 22.85
CA PRO A 13 -0.46 -1.09 24.04
C PRO A 13 0.29 -2.40 23.72
N TYR A 14 0.29 -2.85 22.46
CA TYR A 14 0.92 -4.11 22.06
C TYR A 14 2.24 -3.85 21.34
N HIS A 15 3.35 -4.06 22.05
CA HIS A 15 4.70 -3.80 21.55
C HIS A 15 5.32 -5.06 20.93
N CYS A 16 6.05 -4.89 19.84
CA CYS A 16 6.90 -5.94 19.30
C CYS A 16 8.17 -6.06 20.13
N SER A 17 8.58 -7.29 20.47
CA SER A 17 9.82 -7.55 21.21
C SER A 17 11.08 -7.54 20.33
N VAL A 18 10.92 -7.54 19.00
CA VAL A 18 12.01 -7.64 18.02
C VAL A 18 12.30 -6.30 17.34
N CYS A 19 11.34 -5.37 17.33
CA CYS A 19 11.53 -4.02 16.80
C CYS A 19 10.64 -3.01 17.53
N ASP A 20 10.87 -1.72 17.34
CA ASP A 20 10.16 -0.64 18.06
C ASP A 20 8.70 -0.41 17.62
N LYS A 21 8.13 -1.33 16.84
CA LYS A 21 6.75 -1.21 16.35
C LYS A 21 5.75 -1.60 17.43
N SER A 22 4.73 -0.75 17.56
CA SER A 22 3.62 -0.96 18.49
C SER A 22 2.29 -0.95 17.75
N PHE A 23 1.32 -1.72 18.26
CA PHE A 23 0.05 -2.00 17.62
C PHE A 23 -1.12 -1.73 18.57
N THR A 24 -2.24 -1.29 18.00
CA THR A 24 -3.48 -1.04 18.75
C THR A 24 -4.21 -2.32 19.15
N TRP A 25 -4.00 -3.41 18.41
CA TRP A 25 -4.65 -4.70 18.65
C TRP A 25 -3.62 -5.84 18.72
N LYS A 26 -3.84 -6.79 19.63
CA LYS A 26 -2.99 -7.98 19.81
C LYS A 26 -2.86 -8.79 18.53
N LEU A 27 -3.96 -8.97 17.79
CA LEU A 27 -3.95 -9.71 16.53
C LEU A 27 -3.02 -9.07 15.49
N SER A 28 -2.95 -7.74 15.45
CA SER A 28 -2.04 -7.02 14.55
C SER A 28 -0.58 -7.26 14.92
N LEU A 29 -0.25 -7.30 16.23
CA LEU A 29 1.09 -7.66 16.69
C LEU A 29 1.45 -9.10 16.29
N VAL A 30 0.55 -10.07 16.50
CA VAL A 30 0.78 -11.48 16.12
C VAL A 30 1.02 -11.61 14.62
N LYS A 31 0.20 -10.97 13.79
CA LYS A 31 0.42 -10.93 12.34
C LYS A 31 1.76 -10.31 11.98
N HIS A 32 2.13 -9.21 12.63
CA HIS A 32 3.40 -8.53 12.40
C HIS A 32 4.61 -9.39 12.76
N GLN A 33 4.56 -10.14 13.87
CA GLN A 33 5.66 -11.01 14.30
C GLN A 33 6.04 -12.05 13.24
N ARG A 34 5.10 -12.44 12.37
CA ARG A 34 5.38 -13.35 11.25
C ARG A 34 6.46 -12.82 10.31
N ILE A 35 6.59 -11.49 10.17
CA ILE A 35 7.63 -10.86 9.36
C ILE A 35 9.03 -11.19 9.90
N HIS A 36 9.18 -11.26 11.23
CA HIS A 36 10.46 -11.60 11.86
C HIS A 36 10.78 -13.09 11.75
N THR A 37 9.76 -13.95 11.85
CA THR A 37 9.93 -15.41 11.72
C THR A 37 10.07 -15.89 10.28
N GLY A 38 9.68 -15.07 9.30
CA GLY A 38 9.57 -15.48 7.89
C GLY A 38 8.38 -16.40 7.58
N GLU A 39 7.48 -16.64 8.55
CA GLU A 39 6.31 -17.51 8.38
C GLU A 39 5.40 -16.98 7.25
N LYS A 40 5.22 -17.83 6.22
CA LYS A 40 4.37 -17.56 5.05
C LYS A 40 3.41 -18.72 4.83
N LEU A 41 2.22 -18.58 5.41
CA LEU A 41 1.20 -19.63 5.47
C LEU A 41 0.40 -19.82 4.18
N HIS A 42 0.42 -18.84 3.27
CA HIS A 42 -0.49 -18.81 2.14
C HIS A 42 0.28 -18.86 0.82
N GLN A 43 0.38 -20.05 0.23
CA GLN A 43 1.08 -20.26 -1.03
C GLN A 43 0.16 -20.10 -2.25
N CYS A 44 0.64 -19.38 -3.26
CA CYS A 44 0.05 -19.35 -4.59
C CYS A 44 0.33 -20.66 -5.32
N LYS A 45 -0.72 -21.35 -5.74
CA LYS A 45 -0.59 -22.61 -6.49
C LYS A 45 -0.03 -22.42 -7.90
N ASP A 46 -0.23 -21.24 -8.49
CA ASP A 46 0.16 -20.97 -9.89
C ASP A 46 1.64 -20.67 -10.04
N CYS A 47 2.28 -20.05 -9.04
CA CYS A 47 3.70 -19.65 -9.11
C CYS A 47 4.54 -19.99 -7.88
N GLY A 48 3.98 -20.70 -6.89
CA GLY A 48 4.68 -21.13 -5.68
C GLY A 48 5.02 -20.03 -4.68
N LYS A 49 4.73 -18.74 -4.98
CA LYS A 49 5.01 -17.62 -4.07
C LYS A 49 4.14 -17.70 -2.82
N SER A 50 4.76 -17.53 -1.65
CA SER A 50 4.07 -17.58 -0.36
C SER A 50 3.92 -16.21 0.30
N PHE A 51 2.78 -16.02 0.97
CA PHE A 51 2.35 -14.78 1.63
C PHE A 51 2.04 -15.03 3.10
N THR A 52 2.25 -14.02 3.92
CA THR A 52 1.99 -14.04 5.36
C THR A 52 0.49 -13.92 5.69
N GLU A 53 -0.30 -13.33 4.79
CA GLU A 53 -1.74 -13.11 4.95
C GLU A 53 -2.51 -13.56 3.71
N LYS A 54 -3.71 -14.11 3.94
CA LYS A 54 -4.58 -14.64 2.87
C LYS A 54 -5.01 -13.54 1.89
N ASP A 55 -5.33 -12.34 2.36
CA ASP A 55 -5.76 -11.23 1.51
C ASP A 55 -4.66 -10.81 0.52
N ASN A 56 -3.40 -10.87 0.94
CA ASN A 56 -2.25 -10.61 0.06
C ASN A 56 -2.12 -11.68 -1.03
N LEU A 57 -2.38 -12.95 -0.70
CA LEU A 57 -2.45 -14.02 -1.69
C LEU A 57 -3.59 -13.77 -2.70
N ILE A 58 -4.79 -13.43 -2.23
CA ILE A 58 -5.95 -13.15 -3.11
C ILE A 58 -5.64 -11.96 -4.04
N GLN A 59 -5.07 -10.88 -3.51
CA GLN A 59 -4.66 -9.73 -4.31
C GLN A 59 -3.57 -10.12 -5.33
N HIS A 60 -2.63 -10.97 -4.93
CA HIS A 60 -1.60 -11.49 -5.82
C HIS A 60 -2.20 -12.37 -6.93
N GLN A 61 -3.21 -13.18 -6.66
CA GLN A 61 -3.85 -14.01 -7.70
C GLN A 61 -4.44 -13.19 -8.85
N ARG A 62 -4.86 -11.93 -8.59
CA ARG A 62 -5.24 -11.00 -9.67
C ARG A 62 -4.12 -10.73 -10.68
N THR A 63 -2.87 -11.01 -10.29
CA THR A 63 -1.70 -10.93 -11.18
C THR A 63 -1.67 -12.01 -12.24
N HIS A 64 -2.21 -13.19 -11.93
CA HIS A 64 -2.33 -14.32 -12.85
C HIS A 64 -3.59 -14.23 -13.70
N THR A 65 -4.73 -13.90 -13.09
CA THR A 65 -6.02 -13.87 -13.81
C THR A 65 -6.20 -12.64 -14.69
N GLY A 66 -5.39 -11.59 -14.46
CA GLY A 66 -5.60 -10.31 -15.14
C GLY A 66 -6.79 -9.51 -14.60
N ASP A 67 -7.42 -9.95 -13.50
CA ASP A 67 -8.56 -9.29 -12.88
C ASP A 67 -8.26 -7.81 -12.54
N LYS A 68 -9.19 -6.93 -12.93
CA LYS A 68 -9.11 -5.47 -12.81
C LYS A 68 -10.44 -4.91 -12.28
N PRO A 69 -10.75 -5.12 -10.99
CA PRO A 69 -12.07 -4.82 -10.45
C PRO A 69 -12.35 -3.33 -10.22
N TYR A 70 -11.34 -2.46 -10.47
CA TYR A 70 -11.47 -1.02 -10.24
C TYR A 70 -11.57 -0.28 -11.57
N HIS A 71 -12.77 0.15 -11.92
CA HIS A 71 -13.07 0.81 -13.19
C HIS A 71 -13.04 2.34 -13.04
N CYS A 72 -12.51 3.03 -14.05
CA CYS A 72 -12.62 4.47 -14.16
C CYS A 72 -14.03 4.85 -14.63
N SER A 73 -14.64 5.85 -13.99
CA SER A 73 -15.96 6.37 -14.39
C SER A 73 -15.89 7.33 -15.59
N GLU A 74 -14.69 7.84 -15.91
CA GLU A 74 -14.48 8.88 -16.92
C GLU A 74 -13.87 8.31 -18.22
N CYS A 75 -13.46 7.04 -18.22
CA CYS A 75 -12.96 6.34 -19.42
C CYS A 75 -12.99 4.81 -19.22
N ASP A 76 -12.78 4.04 -20.28
CA ASP A 76 -12.87 2.56 -20.23
C ASP A 76 -11.68 1.85 -19.54
N LYS A 77 -10.80 2.60 -18.88
CA LYS A 77 -9.63 2.02 -18.21
C LYS A 77 -10.02 1.37 -16.89
N SER A 78 -9.50 0.17 -16.69
CA SER A 78 -9.69 -0.63 -15.47
C SER A 78 -8.34 -1.00 -14.85
N PHE A 79 -8.31 -1.11 -13.52
CA PHE A 79 -7.10 -1.26 -12.73
C PHE A 79 -7.21 -2.43 -11.76
N ARG A 80 -6.08 -3.10 -11.51
CA ARG A 80 -5.99 -4.20 -10.55
C ARG A 80 -6.14 -3.71 -9.11
N TRP A 81 -5.60 -2.53 -8.80
CA TRP A 81 -5.49 -1.97 -7.44
C TRP A 81 -6.18 -0.60 -7.37
N ARG A 82 -6.89 -0.34 -6.26
CA ARG A 82 -7.61 0.93 -6.04
C ARG A 82 -6.72 2.16 -6.13
N ARG A 83 -5.51 2.09 -5.58
CA ARG A 83 -4.54 3.20 -5.63
C ARG A 83 -4.22 3.59 -7.08
N SER A 84 -4.08 2.62 -7.97
CA SER A 84 -3.82 2.87 -9.39
C SER A 84 -4.98 3.58 -10.07
N LEU A 85 -6.23 3.22 -9.74
CA LEU A 85 -7.40 3.95 -10.21
C LEU A 85 -7.41 5.39 -9.69
N VAL A 86 -7.20 5.61 -8.39
CA VAL A 86 -7.20 6.95 -7.79
C VAL A 86 -6.12 7.83 -8.43
N ASN A 87 -4.90 7.31 -8.60
CA ASN A 87 -3.83 8.05 -9.28
C ASN A 87 -4.20 8.35 -10.75
N HIS A 88 -4.83 7.40 -11.43
CA HIS A 88 -5.28 7.59 -12.80
C HIS A 88 -6.35 8.69 -12.91
N GLN A 89 -7.32 8.74 -12.00
CA GLN A 89 -8.37 9.76 -11.99
C GLN A 89 -7.81 11.17 -11.86
N ARG A 90 -6.67 11.35 -11.19
CA ARG A 90 -6.00 12.65 -11.12
C ARG A 90 -5.51 13.17 -12.45
N LEU A 91 -5.33 12.30 -13.45
CA LEU A 91 -4.99 12.74 -14.81
C LEU A 91 -6.16 13.46 -15.47
N HIS A 92 -7.40 13.10 -15.13
CA HIS A 92 -8.58 13.78 -15.66
C HIS A 92 -8.84 15.11 -14.95
N THR A 93 -8.59 15.18 -13.63
CA THR A 93 -8.75 16.42 -12.86
C THR A 93 -7.57 17.39 -13.01
N GLY A 94 -6.42 16.91 -13.52
CA GLY A 94 -5.18 17.68 -13.58
C GLY A 94 -4.50 17.89 -12.22
N GLU A 95 -4.95 17.20 -11.17
CA GLU A 95 -4.43 17.36 -9.82
C GLU A 95 -2.95 16.90 -9.72
N LYS A 96 -2.08 17.81 -9.26
CA LYS A 96 -0.64 17.56 -9.06
C LYS A 96 -0.25 17.87 -7.62
N LEU A 97 -0.24 16.84 -6.79
CA LEU A 97 -0.02 16.95 -5.34
C LEU A 97 1.45 17.02 -4.92
N HIS A 98 2.37 16.65 -5.81
CA HIS A 98 3.76 16.42 -5.45
C HIS A 98 4.67 17.43 -6.13
N GLN A 99 5.00 18.51 -5.43
CA GLN A 99 5.86 19.57 -5.95
C GLN A 99 7.33 19.33 -5.59
N CYS A 100 8.21 19.52 -6.56
CA CYS A 100 9.65 19.61 -6.37
C CYS A 100 10.00 20.95 -5.73
N LYS A 101 10.70 20.89 -4.58
CA LYS A 101 11.12 22.10 -3.86
C LYS A 101 12.22 22.88 -4.58
N ASP A 102 13.04 22.18 -5.38
CA ASP A 102 14.22 22.78 -6.01
C ASP A 102 13.86 23.55 -7.28
N CYS A 103 12.83 23.12 -8.03
CA CYS A 103 12.46 23.73 -9.32
C CYS A 103 10.96 24.04 -9.49
N GLY A 104 10.13 23.78 -8.47
CA GLY A 104 8.70 24.08 -8.48
C GLY A 104 7.83 23.16 -9.36
N LYS A 105 8.41 22.20 -10.11
CA LYS A 105 7.65 21.27 -10.96
C LYS A 105 6.77 20.35 -10.12
N SER A 106 5.50 20.23 -10.51
CA SER A 106 4.51 19.39 -9.82
C SER A 106 4.19 18.11 -10.59
N PHE A 107 3.99 17.02 -9.85
CA PHE A 107 3.74 15.67 -10.33
C PHE A 107 2.46 15.10 -9.70
N THR A 108 1.77 14.25 -10.46
CA THR A 108 0.57 13.55 -9.99
C THR A 108 0.89 12.38 -9.05
N GLU A 109 2.07 11.77 -9.21
CA GLU A 109 2.54 10.64 -8.42
C GLU A 109 3.85 10.95 -7.69
N LYS A 110 4.00 10.42 -6.48
CA LYS A 110 5.18 10.66 -5.63
C LYS A 110 6.45 10.06 -6.23
N ASP A 111 6.35 8.89 -6.85
CA ASP A 111 7.52 8.19 -7.42
C ASP A 111 8.13 8.99 -8.59
N ASN A 112 7.28 9.65 -9.39
CA ASN A 112 7.73 10.56 -10.44
C ASN A 112 8.48 11.77 -9.87
N LEU A 113 8.02 12.33 -8.76
CA LEU A 113 8.75 13.39 -8.05
C LEU A 113 10.10 12.87 -7.54
N ILE A 114 10.16 11.70 -6.89
CA ILE A 114 11.41 11.13 -6.38
C ILE A 114 12.41 10.89 -7.51
N HIS A 115 11.94 10.34 -8.64
CA HIS A 115 12.79 10.14 -9.81
C HIS A 115 13.30 11.47 -10.35
N HIS A 116 12.42 12.47 -10.47
CA HIS A 116 12.81 13.81 -10.90
C HIS A 116 13.84 14.46 -9.97
N GLN A 117 13.72 14.32 -8.65
CA GLN A 117 14.68 14.91 -7.70
C GLN A 117 16.11 14.42 -7.91
N ARG A 118 16.29 13.21 -8.44
CA ARG A 118 17.63 12.67 -8.77
C ARG A 118 18.31 13.44 -9.90
N THR A 119 17.57 14.21 -10.71
CA THR A 119 18.17 15.04 -11.76
C THR A 119 18.79 16.32 -11.20
N HIS A 120 18.50 16.71 -9.96
CA HIS A 120 19.08 17.90 -9.31
C HIS A 120 20.34 17.59 -8.51
N THR A 121 20.54 16.32 -8.15
CA THR A 121 21.71 15.84 -7.41
C THR A 121 22.81 15.31 -8.34
N GLY A 122 22.71 15.60 -9.63
CA GLY A 122 23.68 15.21 -10.67
C GLY A 122 24.87 16.15 -10.72
#